data_AF-A0A2A4KRI5-F1
#
_entry.id   AF-A0A2A4KRI5-F1
#
_cell.length_a   1.000
_cell.length_b   1.000
_cell.length_c   1.000
_cell.angle_alpha   90.00
_cell.angle_beta   90.00
_cell.angle_gamma   90.00
#
_symmetry.space_group_name_H-M   'P 1'
#
loop_
_entity.id
_entity.type
_entity.pdbx_description
1 polymer ?
#
loop_
_entity_poly.entity_id
_entity_poly.type
_entity_poly.pdbx_seq_one_letter_code
_entity_poly.pdbx_strand_id
1 'polypeptide(L)'
;MRLTPRREEIDAVKALLEDDSFESADQMARTLIKEVAGILQMRDWIALVHTWKDGSRGLNWAPFGNEAEARSFASKLAIGGTGRLVKLHSPGVMLANTTGKKGWKGYCQHPECGHAPFTHSAASAARGACQIPTCPCAKFQK
;
A
#
# COMPACT_ATOMS: atom_id res chain seq x y z
N MET A 1 -0.74 12.26 -8.74
CA MET A 1 0.00 11.10 -8.22
C MET A 1 1.29 10.90 -9.00
N ARG A 2 2.40 11.41 -8.47
CA ARG A 2 3.74 10.97 -8.88
C ARG A 2 4.12 9.77 -8.02
N LEU A 3 4.30 8.62 -8.65
CA LEU A 3 4.76 7.41 -7.99
C LEU A 3 6.28 7.33 -8.10
N THR A 4 6.97 7.26 -6.96
CA THR A 4 8.34 6.76 -6.89
C THR A 4 8.25 5.29 -6.47
N PRO A 5 8.47 4.34 -7.38
CA PRO A 5 8.39 2.91 -7.06
C PRO A 5 9.46 2.53 -6.03
N ARG A 6 9.09 1.70 -5.07
CA ARG A 6 10.02 1.09 -4.11
C ARG A 6 10.64 -0.16 -4.73
N ARG A 7 11.81 -0.57 -4.23
CA ARG A 7 12.51 -1.76 -4.75
C ARG A 7 11.58 -2.99 -4.79
N GLU A 8 10.88 -3.26 -3.69
CA GLU A 8 9.96 -4.41 -3.61
C GLU A 8 8.79 -4.35 -4.61
N GLU A 9 8.31 -3.15 -4.96
CA GLU A 9 7.23 -2.97 -5.94
C GLU A 9 7.72 -3.25 -7.36
N ILE A 10 8.97 -2.84 -7.64
CA ILE A 10 9.65 -3.17 -8.90
C ILE A 10 9.87 -4.67 -9.00
N ASP A 11 10.37 -5.31 -7.93
CA ASP A 11 10.67 -6.73 -7.93
C ASP A 11 9.41 -7.58 -8.14
N ALA A 12 8.27 -7.20 -7.54
CA ALA A 12 6.98 -7.85 -7.78
C ALA A 12 6.51 -7.75 -9.23
N VAL A 13 6.67 -6.57 -9.85
CA VAL A 13 6.35 -6.38 -11.28
C VAL A 13 7.32 -7.18 -12.17
N LYS A 14 8.62 -7.19 -11.87
CA LYS A 14 9.61 -7.97 -12.62
C LYS A 14 9.27 -9.46 -12.59
N ALA A 15 8.90 -9.99 -11.43
CA ALA A 15 8.53 -11.39 -11.29
C ALA A 15 7.39 -11.80 -12.25
N LEU A 16 6.40 -10.93 -12.45
CA LEU A 16 5.32 -11.18 -13.42
C LEU A 16 5.77 -11.05 -14.88
N LEU A 17 6.70 -10.13 -15.17
CA LEU A 17 7.22 -9.95 -16.53
C LEU A 17 8.19 -11.07 -16.94
N GLU A 18 8.81 -11.72 -15.96
CA GLU A 18 9.76 -12.83 -16.14
C GLU A 18 9.08 -14.21 -15.99
N ASP A 19 7.76 -14.25 -15.75
CA ASP A 19 6.95 -15.48 -15.62
C ASP A 19 6.61 -16.06 -17.01
N ASP A 20 7.08 -17.28 -17.27
CA ASP A 20 6.91 -18.01 -18.53
C ASP A 20 5.59 -18.82 -18.56
N SER A 21 4.80 -18.80 -17.49
CA SER A 21 3.53 -19.53 -17.38
C SER A 21 2.36 -18.82 -18.09
N PHE A 22 2.52 -17.57 -18.53
CA PHE A 22 1.49 -16.84 -19.25
C PHE A 22 1.33 -17.35 -20.69
N GLU A 23 0.13 -17.80 -21.03
CA GLU A 23 -0.20 -18.35 -22.36
C GLU A 23 -0.46 -17.25 -23.40
N SER A 24 -0.69 -16.00 -22.96
CA SER A 24 -0.96 -14.85 -23.84
C SER A 24 -0.60 -13.51 -23.21
N ALA A 25 -0.34 -12.51 -24.07
CA ALA A 25 -0.11 -11.13 -23.64
C ALA A 25 -1.31 -10.54 -22.88
N ASP A 26 -2.54 -10.91 -23.25
CA ASP A 26 -3.75 -10.46 -22.58
C ASP A 26 -3.83 -10.97 -21.12
N GLN A 27 -3.44 -12.22 -20.88
CA GLN A 27 -3.40 -12.80 -19.54
C GLN A 27 -2.34 -12.10 -18.67
N MET A 28 -1.15 -11.87 -19.22
CA MET A 28 -0.07 -11.14 -18.54
C MET A 28 -0.50 -9.71 -18.21
N ALA A 29 -1.06 -8.98 -19.19
CA ALA A 29 -1.49 -7.59 -18.99
C ALA A 29 -2.54 -7.46 -17.88
N ARG A 30 -3.53 -8.36 -17.86
CA ARG A 30 -4.56 -8.39 -16.80
C ARG A 30 -3.95 -8.65 -15.43
N THR A 31 -2.99 -9.57 -15.33
CA THR A 31 -2.33 -9.91 -14.07
C THR A 31 -1.45 -8.76 -13.58
N LEU A 32 -0.67 -8.15 -14.48
CA LEU A 32 0.16 -6.98 -14.19
C LEU A 32 -0.66 -5.80 -13.67
N ILE A 33 -1.79 -5.47 -14.32
CA ILE A 33 -2.66 -4.37 -13.88
C ILE A 33 -3.21 -4.65 -12.48
N LYS A 34 -3.62 -5.89 -12.18
CA LYS A 34 -4.11 -6.29 -10.87
C LYS A 34 -3.02 -6.18 -9.80
N GLU A 35 -1.80 -6.59 -10.11
CA GLU A 35 -0.67 -6.49 -9.18
C GLU A 35 -0.32 -5.03 -8.89
N VAL A 36 -0.24 -4.18 -9.91
CA VAL A 36 -0.01 -2.74 -9.74
C VAL A 36 -1.12 -2.10 -8.91
N ALA A 37 -2.39 -2.44 -9.17
CA ALA A 37 -3.51 -1.96 -8.36
C ALA A 37 -3.39 -2.42 -6.90
N GLY A 38 -3.02 -3.68 -6.67
CA GLY A 38 -2.74 -4.23 -5.34
C GLY A 38 -1.62 -3.47 -4.64
N ILE A 39 -0.52 -3.18 -5.33
CA ILE A 39 0.59 -2.37 -4.82
C ILE A 39 0.11 -0.98 -4.40
N LEU A 40 -0.65 -0.28 -5.25
CA LEU A 40 -1.16 1.05 -4.97
C LEU A 40 -2.13 1.05 -3.78
N GLN A 41 -2.92 -0.01 -3.62
CA GLN A 41 -3.83 -0.18 -2.49
C GLN A 41 -3.08 -0.32 -1.16
N MET A 42 -1.84 -0.83 -1.17
CA MET A 42 -0.95 -0.99 -0.01
C MET A 42 -0.22 0.31 0.40
N ARG A 43 -0.51 1.44 -0.26
CA ARG A 43 0.15 2.73 0.03
C ARG A 43 -0.76 3.67 0.79
N ASP A 44 -0.16 4.36 1.75
CA ASP A 44 -0.75 5.58 2.31
C ASP A 44 -0.64 6.70 1.27
N TRP A 45 -1.66 7.54 1.23
CA TRP A 45 -1.75 8.68 0.32
C TRP A 45 -2.04 9.96 1.10
N ILE A 46 -2.01 11.08 0.39
CA ILE A 46 -2.42 12.36 0.94
C ILE A 46 -3.53 12.93 0.07
N ALA A 47 -4.56 13.47 0.73
CA ALA A 47 -5.58 14.31 0.14
C ALA A 47 -5.34 15.77 0.53
N LEU A 48 -5.48 16.66 -0.44
CA LEU A 48 -5.70 18.09 -0.18
C LEU A 48 -7.20 18.30 -0.08
N VAL A 49 -7.68 18.62 1.12
CA VAL A 49 -9.08 19.02 1.36
C VAL A 49 -9.17 20.53 1.40
N HIS A 50 -10.17 21.09 0.73
CA HIS A 50 -10.30 22.52 0.51
C HIS A 50 -11.58 23.09 1.13
N THR A 51 -11.53 24.35 1.49
CA THR A 51 -12.67 25.15 1.93
C THR A 51 -12.59 26.49 1.22
N TRP A 52 -13.69 26.90 0.59
CA TRP A 52 -13.78 28.19 -0.10
C TRP A 52 -13.69 29.36 0.89
N LYS A 53 -13.49 30.58 0.37
CA LYS A 53 -13.35 31.78 1.23
C LYS A 53 -14.60 32.10 2.04
N ASP A 54 -15.78 31.70 1.56
CA ASP A 54 -17.06 31.85 2.23
C ASP A 54 -17.32 30.77 3.31
N GLY A 55 -16.34 29.89 3.55
CA GLY A 55 -16.44 28.80 4.52
C GLY A 55 -17.17 27.56 4.00
N SER A 56 -17.66 27.56 2.76
CA SER A 56 -18.29 26.40 2.16
C SER A 56 -17.26 25.32 1.79
N ARG A 57 -17.71 24.06 1.76
CA ARG A 57 -16.83 22.91 1.44
C ARG A 57 -16.32 23.02 0.01
N GLY A 58 -15.01 22.88 -0.13
CA GLY A 58 -14.32 22.90 -1.41
C GLY A 58 -14.23 21.55 -2.11
N LEU A 59 -13.50 21.55 -3.22
CA LEU A 59 -13.12 20.32 -3.92
C LEU A 59 -11.92 19.67 -3.23
N ASN A 60 -11.89 18.34 -3.21
CA ASN A 60 -10.77 17.59 -2.65
C ASN A 60 -9.95 16.98 -3.78
N TRP A 61 -8.62 17.00 -3.65
CA TRP A 61 -7.71 16.39 -4.61
C TRP A 61 -6.88 15.30 -3.96
N ALA A 62 -6.82 14.14 -4.61
CA ALA A 62 -6.07 12.96 -4.19
C ALA A 62 -5.96 11.99 -5.39
N PRO A 63 -5.03 11.02 -5.36
CA PRO A 63 -3.98 10.83 -4.36
C PRO A 63 -2.70 11.61 -4.68
N PHE A 64 -2.07 12.15 -3.64
CA PHE A 64 -0.69 12.64 -3.65
C PHE A 64 0.22 11.65 -2.91
N GLY A 65 1.42 11.42 -3.46
CA GLY A 65 2.40 10.49 -2.91
C GLY A 65 3.11 11.02 -1.66
N ASN A 66 3.14 12.34 -1.47
CA ASN A 66 3.71 13.01 -0.30
C ASN A 66 3.18 14.45 -0.15
N GLU A 67 3.50 15.11 0.96
CA GLU A 67 2.99 16.45 1.26
C GLU A 67 3.54 17.51 0.31
N ALA A 68 4.79 17.37 -0.15
CA ALA A 68 5.41 18.34 -1.04
C ALA A 68 4.71 18.38 -2.40
N GLU A 69 4.30 17.22 -2.94
CA GLU A 69 3.49 17.14 -4.17
C GLU A 69 2.16 17.87 -3.99
N ALA A 70 1.45 17.62 -2.89
CA ALA A 70 0.16 18.26 -2.60
C ALA A 70 0.30 19.78 -2.44
N ARG A 71 1.34 20.26 -1.76
CA ARG A 71 1.62 21.70 -1.58
C ARG A 71 2.00 22.38 -2.89
N SER A 72 2.83 21.73 -3.71
CA SER A 72 3.20 22.24 -5.04
C SER A 72 2.00 22.31 -5.99
N PHE A 73 1.09 21.34 -5.89
CA PHE A 73 -0.18 21.38 -6.61
C PHE A 73 -1.05 22.54 -6.12
N ALA A 74 -1.24 22.68 -4.80
CA ALA A 74 -2.05 23.75 -4.21
C ALA A 74 -1.55 25.15 -4.60
N SER A 75 -0.23 25.38 -4.56
CA SER A 75 0.37 26.67 -4.89
C SER A 75 0.14 27.08 -6.35
N LYS A 76 0.09 26.10 -7.27
CA LYS A 76 -0.17 26.35 -8.69
C LYS A 76 -1.63 26.60 -8.98
N LEU A 77 -2.52 25.93 -8.25
CA LEU A 77 -3.95 26.01 -8.47
C LEU A 77 -4.53 27.39 -8.08
N ALA A 78 -3.96 28.04 -7.06
CA ALA A 78 -4.26 29.44 -6.69
C ALA A 78 -5.76 29.80 -6.55
N ILE A 79 -6.62 28.83 -6.21
CA ILE A 79 -8.09 28.93 -6.16
C ILE A 79 -8.66 29.74 -4.98
N GLY A 80 -7.81 30.37 -4.17
CA GLY A 80 -8.21 31.03 -2.92
C GLY A 80 -8.73 30.03 -1.86
N GLY A 81 -9.32 30.54 -0.77
CA GLY A 81 -9.81 29.71 0.34
C GLY A 81 -8.69 29.19 1.24
N THR A 82 -8.97 28.12 1.98
CA THR A 82 -8.00 27.43 2.84
C THR A 82 -7.91 25.95 2.45
N GLY A 83 -6.71 25.37 2.57
CA GLY A 83 -6.45 23.97 2.28
C GLY A 83 -5.78 23.28 3.45
N ARG A 84 -6.17 22.04 3.72
CA ARG A 84 -5.54 21.16 4.71
C ARG A 84 -5.10 19.86 4.05
N LEU A 85 -3.97 19.33 4.49
CA LEU A 85 -3.53 18.00 4.10
C LEU A 85 -4.11 16.96 5.06
N VAL A 86 -4.67 15.90 4.49
CA VAL A 86 -5.23 14.76 5.21
C VAL A 86 -4.52 13.50 4.75
N LYS A 87 -3.95 12.76 5.70
CA LYS A 87 -3.38 11.45 5.42
C LYS A 87 -4.51 10.45 5.18
N LEU A 88 -4.47 9.78 4.03
CA LEU A 88 -5.34 8.66 3.69
C LEU A 88 -4.59 7.37 3.98
N HIS A 89 -5.04 6.62 4.98
CA HIS A 89 -4.43 5.35 5.34
C HIS A 89 -4.78 4.25 4.34
N SER A 90 -3.79 3.42 4.02
CA SER A 90 -3.92 2.30 3.09
C SER A 90 -5.02 1.32 3.52
N PRO A 91 -6.13 1.19 2.76
CA PRO A 91 -7.12 0.16 3.04
C PRO A 91 -6.54 -1.25 2.80
N GLY A 92 -5.57 -1.38 1.88
CA GLY A 92 -4.87 -2.64 1.62
C GLY A 92 -4.09 -3.13 2.84
N VAL A 93 -3.34 -2.24 3.51
CA VAL A 93 -2.62 -2.58 4.75
C VAL A 93 -3.61 -2.97 5.85
N MET A 94 -4.72 -2.24 5.99
CA MET A 94 -5.74 -2.56 7.00
C MET A 94 -6.35 -3.94 6.77
N LEU A 95 -6.66 -4.29 5.52
CA LEU A 95 -7.17 -5.62 5.18
C LEU A 95 -6.10 -6.70 5.34
N ALA A 96 -4.88 -6.47 4.87
CA ALA A 96 -3.76 -7.40 5.02
C ALA A 96 -3.42 -7.66 6.50
N ASN A 97 -3.64 -6.68 7.38
CA ASN A 97 -3.47 -6.84 8.81
C ASN A 97 -4.51 -7.76 9.45
N THR A 98 -5.71 -7.90 8.85
CA THR A 98 -6.76 -8.79 9.36
C THR A 98 -6.73 -10.16 8.69
N THR A 99 -6.44 -10.25 7.40
CA THR A 99 -6.51 -11.50 6.62
C THR A 99 -5.14 -12.12 6.31
N GLY A 100 -4.05 -11.41 6.61
CA GLY A 100 -2.72 -11.73 6.10
C GLY A 100 -2.54 -11.36 4.62
N LYS A 101 -1.29 -11.30 4.19
CA LYS A 101 -0.86 -11.11 2.80
C LYS A 101 0.47 -11.81 2.55
N LYS A 102 0.42 -12.98 1.90
CA LYS A 102 1.60 -13.76 1.50
C LYS A 102 2.43 -13.03 0.45
N GLY A 103 3.74 -13.23 0.45
CA GLY A 103 4.66 -12.67 -0.54
C GLY A 103 4.87 -11.15 -0.45
N TRP A 104 4.26 -10.47 0.53
CA TRP A 104 4.38 -9.02 0.68
C TRP A 104 5.41 -8.67 1.75
N LYS A 105 6.36 -7.80 1.40
CA LYS A 105 7.41 -7.35 2.31
C LYS A 105 6.81 -6.73 3.58
N GLY A 106 7.35 -7.15 4.73
CA GLY A 106 6.87 -6.71 6.05
C GLY A 106 5.80 -7.61 6.65
N TYR A 107 5.31 -8.62 5.92
CA TYR A 107 4.47 -9.71 6.45
C TYR A 107 5.30 -11.00 6.54
N CYS A 108 4.79 -11.99 7.27
CA CYS A 108 5.48 -13.27 7.43
C CYS A 108 5.54 -14.03 6.09
N GLN A 109 6.74 -14.44 5.67
CA GLN A 109 6.97 -15.18 4.41
C GLN A 109 6.80 -16.70 4.52
N HIS A 110 6.36 -17.22 5.68
CA HIS A 110 6.09 -18.64 5.83
C HIS A 110 4.98 -19.09 4.85
N PRO A 111 5.13 -20.21 4.12
CA PRO A 111 4.19 -20.65 3.08
C PRO A 111 2.74 -20.75 3.55
N GLU A 112 2.54 -21.11 4.82
CA GLU A 112 1.23 -21.24 5.48
C GLU A 112 0.85 -20.03 6.37
N CYS A 113 1.62 -18.94 6.36
CA CYS A 113 1.32 -17.71 7.09
C CYS A 113 1.06 -16.55 6.11
N GLY A 114 1.54 -15.35 6.43
CA GLY A 114 1.21 -14.10 5.75
C GLY A 114 0.79 -12.99 6.72
N HIS A 115 0.79 -13.24 8.03
CA HIS A 115 0.33 -12.26 9.00
C HIS A 115 1.42 -11.23 9.37
N ALA A 116 0.96 -10.09 9.86
CA ALA A 116 1.81 -8.95 10.19
C ALA A 116 2.70 -9.26 11.42
N PRO A 117 3.84 -8.57 11.60
CA PRO A 117 4.79 -8.89 12.68
C PRO A 117 4.22 -8.74 14.09
N PHE A 118 3.15 -7.95 14.26
CA PHE A 118 2.47 -7.76 15.55
C PHE A 118 1.56 -8.93 15.93
N THR A 119 1.23 -9.83 15.00
CA THR A 119 0.47 -11.06 15.30
C THR A 119 1.39 -12.19 15.79
N HIS A 120 2.70 -11.96 15.82
CA HIS A 120 3.69 -12.93 16.28
C HIS A 120 4.14 -12.61 17.71
N SER A 121 4.40 -13.65 18.50
CA SER A 121 4.86 -13.46 19.88
C SER A 121 6.18 -12.69 19.94
N ALA A 122 6.39 -11.96 21.02
CA ALA A 122 7.63 -11.23 21.27
C ALA A 122 8.74 -12.18 21.79
N ALA A 123 8.97 -13.31 21.10
CA ALA A 123 10.09 -14.20 21.40
C ALA A 123 11.37 -13.64 20.77
N SER A 124 12.12 -12.82 21.52
CA SER A 124 13.38 -12.19 21.08
C SER A 124 13.21 -11.19 19.91
N ALA A 125 14.33 -10.68 19.39
CA ALA A 125 14.40 -9.72 18.29
C ALA A 125 13.80 -10.26 16.98
N ALA A 126 13.71 -11.60 16.83
CA ALA A 126 13.25 -12.24 15.61
C ALA A 126 11.73 -12.45 15.51
N ARG A 127 10.95 -12.17 16.57
CA ARG A 127 9.53 -12.57 16.73
C ARG A 127 9.33 -14.10 16.64
N GLY A 128 8.41 -14.61 17.46
CA GLY A 128 8.15 -16.04 17.63
C GLY A 128 6.96 -16.54 16.81
N ALA A 129 6.23 -17.50 17.38
CA ALA A 129 5.07 -18.11 16.76
C ALA A 129 3.95 -17.09 16.48
N CYS A 130 3.25 -17.30 15.37
CA CYS A 130 2.02 -16.59 15.08
C CYS A 130 0.98 -16.94 16.14
N GLN A 131 0.27 -15.94 16.65
CA GLN A 131 -0.73 -16.08 17.71
C GLN A 131 -2.16 -16.20 17.17
N ILE A 132 -2.33 -16.27 15.85
CA ILE A 132 -3.62 -16.59 15.24
C ILE A 132 -3.86 -18.09 15.41
N PRO A 133 -4.93 -18.52 16.11
CA PRO A 133 -5.11 -19.92 16.53
C PRO A 133 -5.07 -20.95 15.39
N THR A 134 -5.47 -20.55 14.18
CA THR A 134 -5.53 -21.42 12.99
C THR A 134 -4.22 -21.44 12.20
N CYS A 135 -3.19 -20.69 12.61
CA CYS A 135 -1.96 -20.55 11.85
C CYS A 135 -0.84 -21.46 12.41
N PRO A 136 -0.26 -22.39 11.61
CA PRO A 136 0.77 -23.31 12.09
C PRO A 136 2.18 -22.67 12.21
N CYS A 137 2.30 -21.36 11.97
CA CYS A 137 3.58 -20.68 11.83
C CYS A 137 4.32 -20.57 13.16
N ALA A 138 5.34 -21.40 13.38
CA ALA A 138 6.13 -21.43 14.61
C ALA A 138 7.11 -20.25 14.79
N LYS A 139 7.48 -19.56 13.71
CA LYS A 139 8.43 -18.43 13.74
C LYS A 139 8.16 -17.44 12.62
N PHE A 140 8.30 -16.14 12.90
CA PHE A 140 8.21 -15.11 11.86
C PHE A 140 9.34 -15.26 10.84
N GLN A 141 9.00 -15.23 9.55
CA GLN A 141 9.93 -15.27 8.44
C GLN A 141 9.89 -13.94 7.70
N LYS A 142 11.05 -13.32 7.46
CA LYS A 142 11.18 -11.99 6.83
C LYS A 142 11.10 -12.07 5.32
#